data_AF-A0A966QUD1-F1
#
_entry.id   AF-A0A966QUD1-F1
#
_cell.length_a   1.000
_cell.length_b   1.000
_cell.length_c   1.000
_cell.angle_alpha   90.00
_cell.angle_beta   90.00
_cell.angle_gamma   90.00
#
_symmetry.space_group_name_H-M   'P 1'
#
loop_
_entity.id
_entity.type
_entity.pdbx_description
1 polymer ?
#
loop_
_entity_poly.entity_id
_entity_poly.type
_entity_poly.pdbx_seq_one_letter_code
_entity_poly.pdbx_strand_id
1 'polypeptide(L)'
;MKSGLVLFVDMLVVLFFCRRFTVVYNNYSGQTLALKQRAYILSMYSSGILSFFGLYFNGLLYMCDFDVHSYTDQFQFYHYALCKLCIHSFTAYLITDMYIGTQDYPSTLKSLTGYVHHVIYIGINMLSLYTRLYNVYVLFMIAEIPTFFLAFGSVHPNYRSNVLFGITFGWTRIAYFSYLVYHVLPNYTLILYLSSGILGLHVYWFSKWVKRYILN
;
A
#
# COMPACT_ATOMS: atom_id res chain seq x y z
N MET A 1 -2.59 31.63 6.11
CA MET A 1 -1.88 31.78 4.81
C MET A 1 -0.89 30.65 4.48
N LYS A 2 -0.23 29.98 5.44
CA LYS A 2 0.73 28.88 5.14
C LYS A 2 0.09 27.56 4.64
N SER A 3 -1.22 27.35 4.80
CA SER A 3 -1.89 26.09 4.43
C SER A 3 -2.18 25.93 2.93
N GLY A 4 -2.53 27.01 2.23
CA GLY A 4 -2.93 26.94 0.82
C GLY A 4 -1.79 26.54 -0.12
N LEU A 5 -0.59 27.09 0.09
CA LEU A 5 0.60 26.75 -0.71
C LEU A 5 1.01 25.29 -0.51
N VAL A 6 0.95 24.78 0.72
CA VAL A 6 1.29 23.38 1.02
C VAL A 6 0.32 22.43 0.32
N LEU A 7 -0.99 22.69 0.42
CA LEU A 7 -2.00 21.88 -0.28
C LEU A 7 -1.82 21.91 -1.81
N PHE A 8 -1.48 23.07 -2.36
CA PHE A 8 -1.20 23.21 -3.78
C PHE A 8 0.01 22.37 -4.21
N VAL A 9 1.10 22.42 -3.45
CA VAL A 9 2.30 21.60 -3.72
C VAL A 9 1.98 20.11 -3.61
N ASP A 10 1.25 19.68 -2.57
CA ASP A 10 0.87 18.28 -2.38
C ASP A 10 0.00 17.78 -3.57
N MET A 11 -0.93 18.62 -4.05
CA MET A 11 -1.73 18.33 -5.24
C MET A 11 -0.86 18.17 -6.49
N LEU A 12 0.11 19.06 -6.72
CA LEU A 12 1.03 18.96 -7.86
C LEU A 12 1.85 17.67 -7.82
N VAL A 13 2.30 17.25 -6.63
CA VAL A 13 3.02 15.99 -6.44
C VAL A 13 2.14 14.79 -6.78
N VAL A 14 0.88 14.78 -6.33
CA VAL A 14 -0.07 13.72 -6.68
C VAL A 14 -0.31 13.68 -8.19
N LEU A 15 -0.53 14.83 -8.84
CA LEU A 15 -0.73 14.89 -10.30
C LEU A 15 0.49 14.39 -11.08
N PHE A 16 1.70 14.73 -10.62
CA PHE A 16 2.94 14.20 -11.19
C PHE A 16 2.99 12.67 -11.11
N PHE A 17 2.68 12.08 -9.96
CA PHE A 17 2.61 10.63 -9.82
C PHE A 17 1.49 10.02 -10.66
N CYS A 18 0.31 10.64 -10.74
CA CYS A 18 -0.79 10.16 -11.59
C CYS A 18 -0.32 10.04 -13.04
N ARG A 19 0.33 11.09 -13.57
CA ARG A 19 0.94 11.07 -14.90
C ARG A 19 1.97 9.95 -15.04
N ARG A 20 2.82 9.75 -14.04
CA ARG A 20 3.82 8.66 -14.04
C ARG A 20 3.16 7.28 -14.12
N PHE A 21 2.13 7.02 -13.31
CA PHE A 21 1.37 5.77 -13.35
C PHE A 21 0.69 5.55 -14.70
N THR A 22 0.09 6.58 -15.32
CA THR A 22 -0.49 6.47 -16.66
C THR A 22 0.56 6.09 -17.71
N VAL A 23 1.75 6.70 -17.66
CA VAL A 23 2.85 6.35 -18.58
C VAL A 23 3.30 4.89 -18.38
N VAL A 24 3.43 4.44 -17.12
CA VAL A 24 3.75 3.03 -16.82
C VAL A 24 2.68 2.11 -17.40
N TYR A 25 1.40 2.42 -17.20
CA TYR A 25 0.31 1.62 -17.73
C TYR A 25 0.40 1.49 -19.25
N ASN A 26 0.46 2.61 -19.97
CA ASN A 26 0.47 2.64 -21.43
C ASN A 26 1.65 1.87 -22.03
N ASN A 27 2.82 1.94 -21.40
CA ASN A 27 4.01 1.21 -21.86
C ASN A 27 3.85 -0.32 -21.76
N TYR A 28 3.12 -0.81 -20.76
CA TYR A 28 2.89 -2.24 -20.58
C TYR A 28 1.62 -2.73 -21.29
N SER A 29 0.56 -1.92 -21.33
CA SER A 29 -0.73 -2.30 -21.93
C SER A 29 -0.71 -2.37 -23.45
N GLY A 30 0.32 -1.82 -24.10
CA GLY A 30 0.55 -1.99 -25.54
C GLY A 30 0.98 -3.42 -25.94
N GLN A 31 1.33 -4.26 -24.97
CA GLN A 31 1.52 -5.70 -25.17
C GLN A 31 0.13 -6.37 -25.21
N THR A 32 -0.08 -7.41 -26.03
CA THR A 32 -1.35 -8.14 -26.14
C THR A 32 -1.67 -8.94 -24.85
N LEU A 33 -1.97 -8.21 -23.77
CA LEU A 33 -2.17 -8.74 -22.43
C LEU A 33 -3.64 -9.07 -22.17
N ALA A 34 -3.88 -10.17 -21.47
CA ALA A 34 -5.21 -10.50 -21.00
C ALA A 34 -5.74 -9.45 -20.01
N LEU A 35 -7.06 -9.30 -19.94
CA LEU A 35 -7.74 -8.32 -19.06
C LEU A 35 -7.23 -8.36 -17.61
N LYS A 36 -7.05 -9.57 -17.07
CA LYS A 36 -6.54 -9.77 -15.73
C LYS A 36 -5.12 -9.23 -15.57
N GLN A 37 -4.23 -9.46 -16.54
CA GLN A 37 -2.85 -8.97 -16.47
C GLN A 37 -2.82 -7.44 -16.48
N ARG A 38 -3.65 -6.80 -17.32
CA ARG A 38 -3.78 -5.34 -17.39
C ARG A 38 -4.16 -4.74 -16.04
N ALA A 39 -5.11 -5.36 -15.33
CA ALA A 39 -5.56 -4.92 -14.01
C ALA A 39 -4.47 -4.98 -12.91
N TYR A 40 -3.39 -5.73 -13.11
CA TYR A 40 -2.30 -5.84 -12.13
C TYR A 40 -1.08 -4.97 -12.43
N ILE A 41 -1.00 -4.30 -13.60
CA ILE A 41 0.17 -3.50 -13.98
C ILE A 41 0.45 -2.39 -12.95
N LEU A 42 -0.56 -1.58 -12.65
CA LEU A 42 -0.43 -0.46 -11.72
C LEU A 42 -0.20 -0.95 -10.29
N SER A 43 -0.90 -2.02 -9.89
CA SER A 43 -0.74 -2.64 -8.58
C SER A 43 0.67 -3.16 -8.37
N MET A 44 1.27 -3.81 -9.38
CA MET A 44 2.65 -4.28 -9.36
C MET A 44 3.63 -3.11 -9.14
N TYR A 45 3.48 -2.04 -9.91
CA TYR A 45 4.38 -0.89 -9.80
C TYR A 45 4.22 -0.17 -8.45
N SER A 46 2.99 0.06 -8.00
CA SER A 46 2.71 0.74 -6.72
C SER A 46 3.17 -0.09 -5.53
N SER A 47 2.78 -1.36 -5.44
CA SER A 47 3.18 -2.23 -4.33
C SER A 47 4.70 -2.43 -4.24
N GLY A 48 5.43 -2.37 -5.35
CA GLY A 48 6.90 -2.34 -5.35
C GLY A 48 7.45 -1.09 -4.66
N ILE A 49 6.92 0.09 -4.98
CA ILE A 49 7.30 1.36 -4.32
C ILE A 49 6.97 1.30 -2.82
N LEU A 50 5.75 0.87 -2.47
CA LEU A 50 5.30 0.81 -1.08
C LEU A 50 6.11 -0.20 -0.26
N SER A 51 6.43 -1.36 -0.84
CA SER A 51 7.30 -2.36 -0.21
C SER A 51 8.69 -1.79 0.07
N PHE A 52 9.26 -1.02 -0.86
CA PHE A 52 10.56 -0.37 -0.66
C PHE A 52 10.54 0.64 0.49
N PHE A 53 9.55 1.54 0.52
CA PHE A 53 9.40 2.49 1.63
C PHE A 53 9.12 1.78 2.95
N GLY A 54 8.27 0.75 2.93
CA GLY A 54 7.97 -0.08 4.10
C GLY A 54 9.22 -0.72 4.68
N LEU A 55 10.05 -1.35 3.85
CA LEU A 55 11.33 -1.92 4.30
C LEU A 55 12.27 -0.86 4.86
N TYR A 56 12.40 0.29 4.19
CA TYR A 56 13.27 1.37 4.65
C TYR A 56 12.86 1.90 6.04
N PHE A 57 11.60 2.26 6.23
CA PHE A 57 11.14 2.82 7.52
C PHE A 57 11.06 1.79 8.64
N ASN A 58 10.75 0.52 8.33
CA ASN A 58 10.85 -0.55 9.34
C ASN A 58 12.30 -0.87 9.69
N GLY A 59 13.25 -0.71 8.75
CA GLY A 59 14.68 -0.77 9.04
C GLY A 59 15.13 0.30 10.03
N LEU A 60 14.66 1.54 9.86
CA LEU A 60 14.91 2.61 10.84
C LEU A 60 14.29 2.32 12.21
N LEU A 61 13.04 1.82 12.23
CA LEU A 61 12.38 1.40 13.47
C LEU A 61 13.15 0.27 14.19
N TYR A 62 13.65 -0.70 13.42
CA TYR A 62 14.48 -1.78 13.95
C TYR A 62 15.78 -1.27 14.58
N MET A 63 16.44 -0.29 13.96
CA MET A 63 17.63 0.37 14.55
C MET A 63 17.32 1.18 15.81
N CYS A 64 16.04 1.39 16.12
CA CYS A 64 15.56 2.03 17.33
C CYS A 64 14.93 1.03 18.31
N ASP A 65 15.27 -0.27 18.21
CA ASP A 65 14.75 -1.35 19.05
C ASP A 65 13.22 -1.40 19.12
N PHE A 66 12.56 -1.04 18.01
CA PHE A 66 11.10 -0.92 17.91
C PHE A 66 10.45 0.14 18.83
N ASP A 67 11.23 1.06 19.40
CA ASP A 67 10.71 2.22 20.11
C ASP A 67 10.31 3.33 19.14
N VAL A 68 9.01 3.63 19.11
CA VAL A 68 8.44 4.63 18.19
C VAL A 68 8.90 6.04 18.53
N HIS A 69 9.11 6.35 19.81
CA HIS A 69 9.58 7.66 20.23
C HIS A 69 10.99 7.93 19.69
N SER A 70 11.93 7.03 19.97
CA SER A 70 13.29 7.06 19.44
C SER A 70 13.31 7.07 17.91
N TYR A 71 12.45 6.29 17.26
CA TYR A 71 12.28 6.30 15.81
C TYR A 71 11.88 7.67 15.26
N THR A 72 10.90 8.33 15.89
CA THR A 72 10.43 9.65 15.44
C THR A 72 11.41 10.78 15.78
N ASP A 73 12.15 10.66 16.87
CA ASP A 73 13.11 11.68 17.31
C ASP A 73 14.33 11.78 16.37
N GLN A 74 14.68 10.67 15.71
CA GLN A 74 15.75 10.64 14.71
C GLN A 74 15.35 11.24 13.34
N PHE A 75 14.08 11.59 13.15
CA PHE A 75 13.62 12.08 11.84
C PHE A 75 14.17 13.45 11.51
N GLN A 76 15.05 13.46 10.50
CA GLN A 76 15.41 14.66 9.75
C GLN A 76 14.33 15.04 8.73
N PHE A 77 14.40 16.28 8.21
CA PHE A 77 13.42 16.83 7.25
C PHE A 77 13.11 15.90 6.06
N TYR A 78 14.13 15.24 5.50
CA TYR A 78 13.93 14.36 4.35
C TYR A 78 13.11 13.11 4.69
N HIS A 79 13.15 12.59 5.92
CA HIS A 79 12.32 11.45 6.32
C HIS A 79 10.83 11.79 6.24
N TYR A 80 10.45 12.98 6.74
CA TYR A 80 9.08 13.48 6.62
C TYR A 80 8.69 13.69 5.15
N ALA A 81 9.61 14.20 4.32
CA ALA A 81 9.38 14.35 2.88
C ALA A 81 9.16 12.99 2.19
N LEU A 82 9.98 11.99 2.50
CA LEU A 82 9.87 10.62 1.99
C LEU A 82 8.55 9.95 2.39
N CYS A 83 8.10 10.13 3.65
CA CYS A 83 6.81 9.61 4.09
C CYS A 83 5.66 10.20 3.27
N LYS A 84 5.67 11.53 3.08
CA LYS A 84 4.63 12.20 2.26
C LYS A 84 4.69 11.77 0.80
N LEU A 85 5.89 11.61 0.22
CA LEU A 85 6.05 11.10 -1.14
C LEU A 85 5.49 9.69 -1.29
N CYS A 86 5.72 8.81 -0.32
CA CYS A 86 5.14 7.47 -0.28
C CYS A 86 3.60 7.54 -0.33
N ILE A 87 2.99 8.36 0.53
CA ILE A 87 1.53 8.51 0.61
C ILE A 87 0.95 9.16 -0.64
N HIS A 88 1.58 10.20 -1.19
CA HIS A 88 1.13 10.83 -2.43
C HIS A 88 1.22 9.88 -3.61
N SER A 89 2.30 9.09 -3.71
CA SER A 89 2.42 8.03 -4.71
C SER A 89 1.33 6.98 -4.55
N PHE A 90 1.02 6.56 -3.32
CA PHE A 90 -0.06 5.62 -3.06
C PHE A 90 -1.42 6.18 -3.48
N THR A 91 -1.73 7.41 -3.08
CA THR A 91 -2.98 8.10 -3.46
C THR A 91 -3.10 8.25 -4.97
N ALA A 92 -2.01 8.64 -5.64
CA ALA A 92 -1.98 8.75 -7.10
C ALA A 92 -2.23 7.40 -7.80
N TYR A 93 -1.66 6.31 -7.29
CA TYR A 93 -1.97 4.96 -7.76
C TYR A 93 -3.47 4.66 -7.65
N LEU A 94 -4.08 4.90 -6.49
CA LEU A 94 -5.49 4.59 -6.27
C LEU A 94 -6.41 5.38 -7.22
N ILE A 95 -6.12 6.68 -7.41
CA ILE A 95 -6.86 7.54 -8.34
C ILE A 95 -6.69 7.05 -9.78
N THR A 96 -5.44 6.82 -10.22
CA THR A 96 -5.16 6.40 -11.59
C THR A 96 -5.72 5.00 -11.89
N ASP A 97 -5.64 4.06 -10.95
CA ASP A 97 -6.16 2.70 -11.12
C ASP A 97 -7.69 2.68 -11.20
N MET A 98 -8.37 3.52 -10.40
CA MET A 98 -9.81 3.72 -10.58
C MET A 98 -10.11 4.33 -11.95
N TYR A 99 -9.44 5.41 -12.33
CA TYR A 99 -9.69 6.09 -13.62
C TYR A 99 -9.47 5.14 -14.81
N ILE A 100 -8.29 4.53 -14.92
CA ILE A 100 -7.97 3.61 -16.01
C ILE A 100 -8.83 2.36 -15.92
N GLY A 101 -9.02 1.79 -14.73
CA GLY A 101 -9.80 0.58 -14.57
C GLY A 101 -11.29 0.76 -14.89
N THR A 102 -11.87 1.96 -14.76
CA THR A 102 -13.24 2.24 -15.24
C THR A 102 -13.39 2.02 -16.74
N GLN A 103 -12.32 2.28 -17.50
CA GLN A 103 -12.30 2.24 -18.97
C GLN A 103 -11.82 0.86 -19.45
N ASP A 104 -10.74 0.36 -18.86
CA ASP A 104 -9.97 -0.74 -19.42
C ASP A 104 -10.24 -2.09 -18.76
N TYR A 105 -10.68 -2.11 -17.50
CA TYR A 105 -10.98 -3.34 -16.76
C TYR A 105 -12.13 -3.16 -15.74
N PRO A 106 -13.31 -2.67 -16.17
CA PRO A 106 -14.39 -2.30 -15.25
C PRO A 106 -14.95 -3.47 -14.45
N SER A 107 -14.83 -4.71 -14.95
CA SER A 107 -15.29 -5.91 -14.24
C SER A 107 -14.47 -6.24 -13.00
N THR A 108 -13.18 -5.90 -12.95
CA THR A 108 -12.31 -6.21 -11.80
C THR A 108 -12.49 -5.19 -10.67
N LEU A 109 -12.81 -3.93 -10.99
CA LEU A 109 -13.02 -2.85 -10.01
C LEU A 109 -14.34 -2.94 -9.22
N LYS A 110 -15.36 -3.66 -9.70
CA LYS A 110 -16.67 -3.80 -9.02
C LYS A 110 -16.63 -4.60 -7.70
N SER A 111 -15.49 -5.17 -7.37
CA SER A 111 -15.31 -5.99 -6.17
C SER A 111 -15.07 -5.14 -4.91
N LEU A 112 -15.22 -5.75 -3.72
CA LEU A 112 -14.80 -5.13 -2.45
C LEU A 112 -13.33 -4.70 -2.49
N THR A 113 -12.49 -5.44 -3.22
CA THR A 113 -11.07 -5.17 -3.45
C THR A 113 -10.79 -4.12 -4.53
N GLY A 114 -11.81 -3.56 -5.19
CA GLY A 114 -11.72 -2.49 -6.17
C GLY A 114 -12.15 -1.15 -5.58
N TYR A 115 -13.22 -0.53 -6.08
CA TYR A 115 -13.60 0.85 -5.69
C TYR A 115 -13.70 1.08 -4.19
N VAL A 116 -14.35 0.17 -3.45
CA VAL A 116 -14.54 0.34 -2.00
C VAL A 116 -13.19 0.38 -1.28
N HIS A 117 -12.30 -0.54 -1.61
CA HIS A 117 -10.94 -0.56 -1.08
C HIS A 117 -10.18 0.73 -1.42
N HIS A 118 -10.19 1.15 -2.68
CA HIS A 118 -9.45 2.34 -3.12
C HIS A 118 -9.94 3.62 -2.46
N VAL A 119 -11.26 3.82 -2.37
CA VAL A 119 -11.86 4.99 -1.71
C VAL A 119 -11.51 5.02 -0.22
N ILE A 120 -11.58 3.88 0.47
CA ILE A 120 -11.19 3.78 1.88
C ILE A 120 -9.71 4.16 2.07
N TYR A 121 -8.80 3.62 1.25
CA TYR A 121 -7.38 3.93 1.38
C TYR A 121 -7.03 5.38 0.99
N ILE A 122 -7.74 5.99 0.04
CA ILE A 122 -7.62 7.44 -0.19
C ILE A 122 -8.01 8.21 1.08
N GLY A 123 -9.11 7.82 1.73
CA GLY A 123 -9.53 8.42 3.00
C GLY A 123 -8.48 8.27 4.11
N ILE A 124 -7.90 7.08 4.27
CA ILE A 124 -6.83 6.81 5.24
C ILE A 124 -5.57 7.64 4.93
N ASN A 125 -5.17 7.73 3.65
CA ASN A 125 -4.04 8.53 3.23
C ASN A 125 -4.26 10.02 3.59
N MET A 126 -5.42 10.57 3.24
CA MET A 126 -5.76 11.96 3.59
C MET A 126 -5.80 12.18 5.10
N LEU A 127 -6.35 11.23 5.85
CA LEU A 127 -6.40 11.29 7.31
C LEU A 127 -5.01 11.26 7.95
N SER A 128 -4.10 10.41 7.45
CA SER A 128 -2.71 10.34 7.93
C SER A 128 -1.94 11.64 7.69
N LEU A 129 -2.17 12.30 6.54
CA LEU A 129 -1.59 13.61 6.23
C LEU A 129 -2.17 14.70 7.14
N TYR A 130 -3.49 14.70 7.33
CA TYR A 130 -4.19 15.68 8.16
C TYR A 130 -3.79 15.59 9.64
N THR A 131 -3.75 14.37 10.19
CA THR A 131 -3.35 14.10 11.58
C THR A 131 -1.84 14.10 11.79
N ARG A 132 -1.05 14.20 10.72
CA ARG A 132 0.42 14.10 10.71
C ARG A 132 0.97 12.77 11.24
N LEU A 133 0.15 11.72 11.25
CA LEU A 133 0.53 10.36 11.63
C LEU A 133 1.15 9.58 10.46
N TYR A 134 1.52 10.25 9.38
CA TYR A 134 2.08 9.62 8.20
C TYR A 134 3.40 8.89 8.46
N ASN A 135 4.20 9.34 9.41
CA ASN A 135 5.47 8.73 9.82
C ASN A 135 5.30 7.33 10.43
N VAL A 136 4.25 7.12 11.22
CA VAL A 136 3.91 5.80 11.78
C VAL A 136 3.05 4.99 10.80
N TYR A 137 2.24 5.64 9.96
CA TYR A 137 1.45 4.96 8.94
C TYR A 137 2.32 4.26 7.88
N VAL A 138 3.46 4.85 7.47
CA VAL A 138 4.34 4.23 6.48
C VAL A 138 4.98 2.92 6.95
N LEU A 139 5.03 2.65 8.26
CA LEU A 139 5.48 1.36 8.79
C LEU A 139 4.60 0.20 8.30
N PHE A 140 3.32 0.45 8.05
CA PHE A 140 2.40 -0.55 7.53
C PHE A 140 2.61 -0.86 6.03
N MET A 141 3.41 -0.08 5.30
CA MET A 141 3.63 -0.31 3.86
C MET A 141 4.39 -1.59 3.56
N ILE A 142 5.07 -2.18 4.54
CA ILE A 142 5.69 -3.51 4.43
C ILE A 142 4.64 -4.60 4.13
N ALA A 143 3.37 -4.36 4.47
CA ALA A 143 2.25 -5.22 4.15
C ALA A 143 1.98 -5.33 2.63
N GLU A 144 2.59 -4.49 1.79
CA GLU A 144 2.41 -4.55 0.33
C GLU A 144 3.34 -5.55 -0.37
N ILE A 145 4.32 -6.13 0.34
CA ILE A 145 5.20 -7.19 -0.18
C ILE A 145 4.42 -8.36 -0.81
N PRO A 146 3.39 -8.95 -0.17
CA PRO A 146 2.57 -9.98 -0.79
C PRO A 146 1.84 -9.48 -2.04
N THR A 147 1.31 -8.24 -2.04
CA THR A 147 0.67 -7.65 -3.22
C THR A 147 1.65 -7.58 -4.39
N PHE A 148 2.90 -7.18 -4.13
CA PHE A 148 3.93 -7.12 -5.15
C PHE A 148 4.15 -8.48 -5.81
N PHE A 149 4.34 -9.54 -5.02
CA PHE A 149 4.51 -10.89 -5.57
C PHE A 149 3.26 -11.40 -6.31
N LEU A 150 2.06 -11.08 -5.81
CA LEU A 150 0.81 -11.43 -6.49
C LEU A 150 0.68 -10.72 -7.84
N ALA A 151 0.91 -9.41 -7.85
CA ALA A 151 0.75 -8.57 -9.03
C ALA A 151 1.83 -8.86 -10.07
N PHE A 152 3.09 -9.01 -9.65
CA PHE A 152 4.19 -9.41 -10.52
C PHE A 152 3.93 -10.76 -11.19
N GLY A 153 3.54 -11.78 -10.41
CA GLY A 153 3.18 -13.08 -10.98
C GLY A 153 1.89 -13.05 -11.80
N SER A 154 1.01 -12.07 -11.61
CA SER A 154 -0.19 -11.91 -12.44
C SER A 154 0.12 -11.23 -13.77
N VAL A 155 1.05 -10.27 -13.81
CA VAL A 155 1.54 -9.66 -15.05
C VAL A 155 2.42 -10.63 -15.82
N HIS A 156 3.30 -11.37 -15.13
CA HIS A 156 4.21 -12.36 -15.70
C HIS A 156 3.89 -13.78 -15.17
N PRO A 157 2.97 -14.52 -15.82
CA PRO A 157 2.47 -15.81 -15.33
C PRO A 157 3.55 -16.85 -15.01
N ASN A 158 4.68 -16.84 -15.72
CA ASN A 158 5.81 -17.74 -15.50
C ASN A 158 6.43 -17.62 -14.10
N TYR A 159 6.24 -16.47 -13.42
CA TYR A 159 6.75 -16.23 -12.07
C TYR A 159 5.65 -16.32 -11.00
N ARG A 160 4.44 -16.77 -11.35
CA ARG A 160 3.32 -16.85 -10.41
C ARG A 160 3.56 -17.96 -9.38
N SER A 161 3.73 -17.58 -8.11
CA SER A 161 3.73 -18.52 -6.99
C SER A 161 2.64 -18.19 -5.96
N ASN A 162 1.66 -19.09 -5.81
CA ASN A 162 0.62 -18.97 -4.79
C ASN A 162 1.19 -19.15 -3.38
N VAL A 163 2.19 -20.01 -3.22
CA VAL A 163 2.86 -20.30 -1.94
C VAL A 163 3.66 -19.10 -1.46
N LEU A 164 4.47 -18.49 -2.35
CA LEU A 164 5.24 -17.28 -2.00
C LEU A 164 4.32 -16.15 -1.57
N PHE A 165 3.22 -15.94 -2.29
CA PHE A 165 2.17 -14.98 -1.90
C PHE A 165 1.61 -15.30 -0.51
N GLY A 166 1.22 -16.55 -0.24
CA GLY A 166 0.65 -16.94 1.04
C GLY A 166 1.62 -16.76 2.22
N ILE A 167 2.87 -17.18 2.05
CA ILE A 167 3.92 -17.05 3.10
C ILE A 167 4.17 -15.57 3.39
N THR A 168 4.39 -14.75 2.36
CA THR A 168 4.64 -13.32 2.55
C THR A 168 3.43 -12.60 3.12
N PHE A 169 2.20 -13.02 2.76
CA PHE A 169 0.97 -12.50 3.34
C PHE A 169 0.88 -12.83 4.84
N GLY A 170 1.08 -14.08 5.22
CA GLY A 170 1.06 -14.51 6.62
C GLY A 170 2.08 -13.75 7.47
N TRP A 171 3.31 -13.60 6.98
CA TRP A 171 4.37 -12.89 7.72
C TRP A 171 4.11 -11.39 7.83
N THR A 172 3.83 -10.71 6.71
CA THR A 172 3.79 -9.23 6.71
C THR A 172 2.42 -8.67 7.08
N ARG A 173 1.32 -9.27 6.57
CA ARG A 173 -0.06 -8.76 6.76
C ARG A 173 -0.76 -9.32 7.98
N ILE A 174 -0.30 -10.45 8.53
CA ILE A 174 -0.88 -11.04 9.75
C ILE A 174 0.10 -10.87 10.91
N ALA A 175 1.24 -11.57 10.91
CA ALA A 175 2.13 -11.62 12.07
C ALA A 175 2.75 -10.25 12.38
N TYR A 176 3.49 -9.67 11.43
CA TYR A 176 4.16 -8.39 11.64
C TYR A 176 3.18 -7.23 11.78
N PHE A 177 2.09 -7.22 11.00
CA PHE A 177 1.03 -6.23 11.15
C PHE A 177 0.42 -6.27 12.56
N SER A 178 0.11 -7.45 13.10
CA SER A 178 -0.40 -7.59 14.47
C SER A 178 0.62 -7.09 15.50
N TYR A 179 1.90 -7.43 15.30
CA TYR A 179 2.98 -6.96 16.16
C TYR A 179 3.06 -5.42 16.19
N LEU A 180 3.01 -4.76 15.02
CA LEU A 180 3.00 -3.30 14.95
C LEU A 180 1.80 -2.71 15.70
N VAL A 181 0.61 -3.27 15.53
CA VAL A 181 -0.62 -2.75 16.15
C VAL A 181 -0.61 -2.88 17.67
N TYR A 182 -0.28 -4.07 18.18
CA TYR A 182 -0.49 -4.39 19.60
C TYR A 182 0.73 -4.13 20.49
N HIS A 183 1.94 -4.13 19.92
CA HIS A 183 3.17 -3.96 20.69
C HIS A 183 3.89 -2.64 20.41
N VAL A 184 3.88 -2.17 19.15
CA VAL A 184 4.64 -0.97 18.77
C VAL A 184 3.80 0.30 18.85
N LEU A 185 2.52 0.22 18.45
CA LEU A 185 1.63 1.39 18.36
C LEU A 185 0.40 1.36 19.29
N PRO A 186 0.44 0.75 20.50
CA PRO A 186 -0.76 0.63 21.34
C PRO A 186 -1.31 1.98 21.79
N ASN A 187 -0.46 3.01 21.89
CA ASN A 187 -0.84 4.35 22.34
C ASN A 187 -1.47 5.21 21.22
N TYR A 188 -1.40 4.78 19.96
CA TYR A 188 -1.96 5.52 18.83
C TYR A 188 -3.40 5.09 18.57
N THR A 189 -4.33 5.52 19.43
CA THR A 189 -5.74 5.07 19.45
C THR A 189 -6.41 5.04 18.06
N LEU A 190 -6.23 6.10 17.25
CA LEU A 190 -6.79 6.15 15.88
C LEU A 190 -6.22 5.05 14.99
N ILE A 191 -4.90 4.84 15.03
CA ILE A 191 -4.21 3.81 14.27
C ILE A 191 -4.63 2.43 14.76
N LEU A 192 -4.70 2.23 16.07
CA LEU A 192 -5.15 0.99 16.69
C LEU A 192 -6.51 0.57 16.13
N TYR A 193 -7.52 1.44 16.18
CA TYR A 193 -8.86 1.08 15.69
C TYR A 193 -8.91 0.81 14.19
N LEU A 194 -8.31 1.67 13.37
CA LEU A 194 -8.31 1.48 11.91
C LEU A 194 -7.54 0.21 11.52
N SER A 195 -6.35 0.03 12.08
CA SER A 195 -5.48 -1.11 11.79
C SER A 195 -6.07 -2.43 12.31
N SER A 196 -6.74 -2.45 13.46
CA SER A 196 -7.47 -3.66 13.90
C SER A 196 -8.58 -4.07 12.93
N GLY A 197 -9.34 -3.10 12.37
CA GLY A 197 -10.34 -3.37 11.34
C GLY A 197 -9.73 -3.94 10.06
N ILE A 198 -8.62 -3.36 9.59
CA ILE A 198 -7.86 -3.82 8.42
C ILE A 198 -7.28 -5.23 8.66
N LEU A 199 -6.74 -5.47 9.85
CA LEU A 199 -6.20 -6.78 10.23
C LEU A 199 -7.29 -7.86 10.20
N GLY A 200 -8.51 -7.55 10.67
CA GLY A 200 -9.66 -8.46 10.57
C GLY A 200 -9.96 -8.86 9.12
N LEU A 201 -9.90 -7.90 8.18
CA LEU A 201 -10.05 -8.17 6.75
C LEU A 201 -8.91 -9.05 6.20
N HIS A 202 -7.66 -8.78 6.61
CA HIS A 202 -6.52 -9.61 6.23
C HIS A 202 -6.63 -11.05 6.75
N VAL A 203 -7.04 -11.25 8.01
CA VAL A 203 -7.29 -12.58 8.58
C VAL A 203 -8.37 -13.30 7.79
N TYR A 204 -9.46 -12.63 7.45
CA TYR A 204 -10.53 -13.19 6.63
C TYR A 204 -10.00 -13.67 5.27
N TRP A 205 -9.24 -12.85 4.54
CA TRP A 205 -8.66 -13.23 3.25
C TRP A 205 -7.63 -14.34 3.36
N PHE A 206 -6.76 -14.29 4.38
CA PHE A 206 -5.78 -15.33 4.62
C PHE A 206 -6.44 -16.67 4.93
N SER A 207 -7.53 -16.68 5.71
CA SER A 207 -8.29 -17.90 5.98
C SER A 207 -8.85 -18.55 4.71
N LYS A 208 -9.31 -17.75 3.74
CA LYS A 208 -9.75 -18.25 2.43
C LYS A 208 -8.59 -18.85 1.63
N TRP A 209 -7.41 -18.22 1.70
CA TRP A 209 -6.22 -18.75 1.04
C TRP A 209 -5.79 -20.09 1.65
N VAL A 210 -5.70 -20.19 2.98
CA VAL A 210 -5.34 -21.44 3.68
C VAL A 210 -6.32 -22.56 3.32
N LYS A 211 -7.63 -22.30 3.39
CA LYS A 211 -8.66 -23.28 3.00
C LYS A 211 -8.48 -23.78 1.57
N ARG A 212 -8.13 -22.88 0.64
CA ARG A 212 -8.03 -23.23 -0.78
C ARG A 212 -6.76 -23.98 -1.16
N TYR A 213 -5.63 -23.70 -0.50
CA TYR A 213 -4.31 -24.15 -0.94
C TYR A 213 -3.58 -25.08 0.03
N ILE A 214 -4.04 -25.19 1.28
CA ILE A 214 -3.41 -26.05 2.31
C ILE A 214 -4.36 -27.15 2.78
N LEU A 215 -5.64 -26.83 2.96
CA LEU A 215 -6.64 -27.76 3.53
C LEU A 215 -7.52 -28.46 2.47
N ASN A 216 -7.37 -28.09 1.19
CA ASN A 216 -7.96 -28.76 0.04
C ASN A 216 -6.91 -29.65 -0.62
#